data_AF-A0ABC9A8X3-F1
#
_entry.id   AF-A0ABC9A8X3-F1
#
_cell.length_a   1.000
_cell.length_b   1.000
_cell.length_c   1.000
_cell.angle_alpha   90.00
_cell.angle_beta   90.00
_cell.angle_gamma   90.00
#
_symmetry.space_group_name_H-M   'P 1'
#
loop_
_entity.id
_entity.type
_entity.pdbx_description
1 polymer ?
#
loop_
_entity_poly.entity_id
_entity_poly.type
_entity_poly.pdbx_seq_one_letter_code
_entity_poly.pdbx_strand_id
1 'polypeptide(L)'
;MDGSRRKKWVAWAVAAAIFVILMIVTPAIPQNEDYHDFADHRTLFLGIPNTLNVISNIPFFFVGVAGLILCHYKDYFRLSSQGELWSWTLFFAGVTAVAFGSSYYHLYPNDATLVWDRLPMTIAFTSIMAIFIIERVDERAGAKSLAPLVIAGALSILYWSYFDDLRPYAVVQFVPCIAIPVMAIVIPPMYTHSSYWLWAAGFYLLAKVEEAADKPIYKWTHEIVSGHTLKHLCAAMVPVFLALMLAKRTIEPERVSLLQKWKVKLITVRESRSKDGNTIDVNCNYSVVSTTSEQ
;
A
#
# COMPACT_ATOMS: atom_id res chain seq x y z
N MET A 1 15.33 -8.25 32.24
CA MET A 1 14.63 -7.90 30.97
C MET A 1 13.61 -6.81 31.28
N ASP A 2 13.69 -5.66 30.60
CA ASP A 2 12.72 -4.57 30.73
C ASP A 2 11.29 -5.06 30.46
N GLY A 3 10.33 -4.70 31.32
CA GLY A 3 8.96 -5.21 31.30
C GLY A 3 8.21 -4.91 30.00
N SER A 4 8.55 -3.81 29.33
CA SER A 4 8.05 -3.48 27.98
C SER A 4 8.55 -4.45 26.91
N ARG A 5 9.84 -4.81 26.97
CA ARG A 5 10.48 -5.74 26.04
C ARG A 5 9.92 -7.15 26.20
N ARG A 6 9.65 -7.58 27.44
CA ARG A 6 9.00 -8.87 27.73
C ARG A 6 7.61 -8.95 27.11
N LYS A 7 6.79 -7.90 27.23
CA LYS A 7 5.44 -7.85 26.63
C LYS A 7 5.48 -7.97 25.10
N LYS A 8 6.42 -7.28 24.43
CA LYS A 8 6.62 -7.39 22.97
C LYS A 8 7.01 -8.80 22.54
N TRP A 9 7.95 -9.44 23.25
CA TRP A 9 8.37 -10.81 22.95
C TRP A 9 7.24 -11.82 23.15
N VAL A 10 6.45 -11.68 24.21
CA VAL A 10 5.27 -12.53 24.44
C VAL A 10 4.25 -12.35 23.32
N ALA A 11 3.98 -11.12 22.88
CA ALA A 11 3.06 -10.88 21.77
C ALA A 11 3.53 -11.55 20.46
N TRP A 12 4.83 -11.43 20.13
CA TRP A 12 5.40 -12.12 18.96
C TRP A 12 5.36 -13.65 19.08
N ALA A 13 5.66 -14.20 20.26
CA ALA A 13 5.59 -15.63 20.51
C ALA A 13 4.15 -16.17 20.40
N VAL A 14 3.17 -15.43 20.93
CA VAL A 14 1.75 -15.76 20.80
C VAL A 14 1.30 -15.68 19.35
N ALA A 15 1.68 -14.63 18.61
CA ALA A 15 1.35 -14.52 17.18
C ALA A 15 1.95 -15.67 16.36
N ALA A 16 3.20 -16.03 16.61
CA ALA A 16 3.85 -17.18 15.97
C ALA A 16 3.15 -18.50 16.34
N ALA A 17 2.80 -18.70 17.61
CA ALA A 17 2.08 -19.89 18.05
C ALA A 17 0.69 -20.00 17.39
N ILE A 18 -0.06 -18.89 17.31
CA ILE A 18 -1.35 -18.83 16.60
C ILE A 18 -1.15 -19.18 15.13
N PHE A 19 -0.14 -18.62 14.46
CA PHE A 19 0.14 -18.93 13.07
C PHE A 19 0.46 -20.42 12.86
N VAL A 20 1.28 -21.02 13.72
CA VAL A 20 1.60 -22.46 13.67
C VAL A 20 0.36 -23.31 13.92
N ILE A 21 -0.48 -22.96 14.90
CA ILE A 21 -1.74 -23.66 15.16
C ILE A 21 -2.66 -23.57 13.94
N LEU A 22 -2.78 -22.39 13.31
CA LEU A 22 -3.56 -22.24 12.09
C LEU A 22 -3.02 -23.10 10.94
N MET A 23 -1.70 -23.19 10.78
CA MET A 23 -1.06 -24.08 9.79
C MET A 23 -1.37 -25.57 10.02
N ILE A 24 -1.53 -25.99 11.28
CA ILE A 24 -1.84 -27.38 11.65
C ILE A 24 -3.35 -27.67 11.49
N VAL A 25 -4.20 -26.73 11.91
CA VAL A 25 -5.65 -26.95 12.02
C VAL A 25 -6.37 -26.70 10.69
N THR A 26 -5.87 -25.82 9.84
CA THR A 26 -6.45 -25.55 8.52
C THR A 26 -5.81 -26.45 7.46
N PRO A 27 -6.55 -26.89 6.43
CA PRO A 27 -5.94 -27.58 5.30
C PRO A 27 -4.98 -26.66 4.56
N ALA A 28 -3.97 -27.26 3.91
CA ALA A 28 -3.10 -26.54 2.98
C ALA A 28 -3.94 -25.91 1.86
N ILE A 29 -3.53 -24.74 1.40
CA ILE A 29 -4.18 -24.06 0.28
C ILE A 29 -3.29 -24.26 -0.95
N PRO A 30 -3.59 -25.24 -1.82
CA PRO A 30 -2.79 -25.48 -3.02
C PRO A 30 -2.95 -24.32 -4.00
N GLN A 31 -1.97 -24.19 -4.90
CA GLN A 31 -2.09 -23.30 -6.03
C GLN A 31 -3.16 -23.84 -6.99
N ASN A 32 -4.15 -23.00 -7.28
CA ASN A 32 -5.14 -23.34 -8.29
C ASN A 32 -4.52 -23.13 -9.68
N GLU A 33 -4.57 -24.14 -10.54
CA GLU A 33 -4.10 -24.08 -11.94
C GLU A 33 -4.88 -23.05 -12.76
N ASP A 34 -6.17 -22.84 -12.46
CA ASP A 34 -6.99 -21.81 -13.13
C ASP A 34 -6.43 -20.39 -12.91
N TYR A 35 -5.53 -20.20 -11.94
CA TYR A 35 -4.85 -18.94 -11.72
C TYR A 35 -3.97 -18.52 -12.92
N HIS A 36 -3.53 -19.49 -13.74
CA HIS A 36 -2.75 -19.22 -14.95
C HIS A 36 -3.62 -18.89 -16.18
N ASP A 37 -4.93 -19.13 -16.10
CA ASP A 37 -5.88 -18.98 -17.19
C ASP A 37 -6.44 -17.55 -17.29
N PHE A 38 -5.61 -16.65 -17.83
CA PHE A 38 -5.97 -15.24 -18.05
C PHE A 38 -7.07 -15.06 -19.09
N ALA A 39 -7.85 -13.98 -18.99
CA ALA A 39 -8.88 -13.68 -19.98
C ALA A 39 -8.32 -13.30 -21.36
N ASP A 40 -7.19 -12.59 -21.40
CA ASP A 40 -6.58 -12.10 -22.64
C ASP A 40 -5.36 -12.94 -23.04
N HIS A 41 -5.55 -13.79 -24.05
CA HIS A 41 -4.51 -14.61 -24.66
C HIS A 41 -3.94 -14.06 -25.95
N ARG A 42 -4.30 -12.83 -26.33
CA ARG A 42 -3.99 -12.32 -27.66
C ARG A 42 -2.50 -12.05 -27.82
N THR A 43 -2.06 -12.27 -29.05
CA THR A 43 -0.72 -11.94 -29.54
C THR A 43 -0.85 -10.75 -30.48
N LEU A 44 -0.70 -9.54 -29.95
CA LEU A 44 -0.94 -8.28 -30.67
C LEU A 44 0.35 -7.67 -31.24
N PHE A 45 1.44 -7.65 -30.47
CA PHE A 45 2.67 -6.94 -30.82
C PHE A 45 3.86 -7.88 -30.89
N LEU A 46 4.63 -7.84 -31.98
CA LEU A 46 5.89 -8.59 -32.17
C LEU A 46 5.84 -10.10 -31.87
N GLY A 47 4.65 -10.73 -31.92
CA GLY A 47 4.52 -12.14 -31.58
C GLY A 47 4.54 -12.47 -30.08
N ILE A 48 4.41 -11.47 -29.20
CA ILE A 48 4.42 -11.66 -27.74
C ILE A 48 3.09 -12.29 -27.27
N PRO A 49 3.08 -13.50 -26.69
CA PRO A 49 1.85 -14.09 -26.13
C PRO A 49 1.35 -13.28 -24.93
N ASN A 50 0.03 -13.28 -24.69
CA ASN A 50 -0.61 -12.51 -23.61
C ASN A 50 -0.15 -11.04 -23.61
N THR A 51 -0.07 -10.41 -24.79
CA THR A 51 0.70 -9.17 -25.02
C THR A 51 0.40 -8.08 -23.99
N LEU A 52 -0.86 -7.82 -23.69
CA LEU A 52 -1.25 -6.75 -22.76
C LEU A 52 -0.86 -7.06 -21.31
N ASN A 53 -0.93 -8.33 -20.88
CA ASN A 53 -0.48 -8.73 -19.55
C ASN A 53 1.04 -8.57 -19.41
N VAL A 54 1.82 -8.78 -20.47
CA VAL A 54 3.28 -8.57 -20.46
C VAL A 54 3.61 -7.08 -20.45
N ILE A 55 3.09 -6.31 -21.41
CA ILE A 55 3.45 -4.89 -21.61
C ILE A 55 2.95 -4.01 -20.46
N SER A 56 1.84 -4.35 -19.82
CA SER A 56 1.32 -3.60 -18.66
C SER A 56 2.23 -3.64 -17.43
N ASN A 57 3.32 -4.42 -17.44
CA ASN A 57 4.35 -4.40 -16.40
C ASN A 57 5.42 -3.31 -16.60
N ILE A 58 5.50 -2.70 -17.78
CA ILE A 58 6.47 -1.63 -18.10
C ILE A 58 6.42 -0.45 -17.11
N PRO A 59 5.24 0.02 -16.65
CA PRO A 59 5.17 1.08 -15.64
C PRO A 59 5.91 0.75 -14.33
N PHE A 60 5.91 -0.50 -13.87
CA PHE A 60 6.68 -0.90 -12.69
C PHE A 60 8.18 -0.67 -12.88
N PHE A 61 8.71 -0.96 -14.07
CA PHE A 61 10.13 -0.75 -14.36
C PHE A 61 10.50 0.72 -14.24
N PHE A 62 9.76 1.61 -14.92
CA PHE A 62 10.09 3.04 -14.92
C PHE A 62 9.95 3.66 -13.53
N VAL A 63 8.88 3.34 -12.81
CA VAL A 63 8.64 3.88 -11.46
C VAL A 63 9.64 3.30 -10.46
N GLY A 64 9.95 2.01 -10.56
CA GLY A 64 10.96 1.34 -9.74
C GLY A 64 12.35 1.94 -9.93
N VAL A 65 12.81 2.09 -11.17
CA VAL A 65 14.13 2.68 -11.48
C VAL A 65 14.18 4.15 -11.06
N ALA A 66 13.14 4.93 -11.36
CA ALA A 66 13.08 6.33 -10.92
C ALA A 66 13.15 6.43 -9.39
N GLY A 67 12.40 5.61 -8.67
CA GLY A 67 12.44 5.55 -7.21
C GLY A 67 13.83 5.18 -6.66
N LEU A 68 14.49 4.18 -7.26
CA LEU A 68 15.87 3.79 -6.91
C LEU A 68 16.84 4.96 -7.07
N ILE A 69 16.83 5.62 -8.23
CA ILE A 69 17.71 6.75 -8.52
C ILE A 69 17.46 7.87 -7.51
N LEU A 70 16.19 8.23 -7.28
CA LEU A 70 15.81 9.34 -6.40
C LEU A 70 16.10 9.05 -4.92
N CYS A 71 16.08 7.78 -4.47
CA CYS A 71 16.52 7.41 -3.11
C CYS A 71 17.99 7.78 -2.86
N HIS A 72 18.84 7.67 -3.88
CA HIS A 72 20.28 7.91 -3.76
C HIS A 72 20.73 9.27 -4.29
N TYR A 73 19.85 10.06 -4.90
CA TYR A 73 20.17 11.35 -5.49
C TYR A 73 19.98 12.51 -4.52
N LYS A 74 21.08 13.15 -4.10
CA LYS A 74 21.12 14.45 -3.37
C LYS A 74 20.07 14.61 -2.25
N ASP A 75 19.79 13.53 -1.51
CA ASP A 75 18.76 13.48 -0.46
C ASP A 75 17.37 13.99 -0.91
N TYR A 76 16.99 13.71 -2.17
CA TYR A 76 15.75 14.20 -2.77
C TYR A 76 14.50 13.77 -1.98
N PHE A 77 14.47 12.53 -1.49
CA PHE A 77 13.37 11.99 -0.67
C PHE A 77 13.46 12.30 0.83
N ARG A 78 14.49 13.07 1.25
CA ARG A 78 14.68 13.54 2.63
C ARG A 78 14.58 12.38 3.63
N LEU A 79 15.38 11.35 3.39
CA LEU A 79 15.34 10.11 4.17
C LEU A 79 16.07 10.34 5.49
N SER A 80 15.39 10.12 6.61
CA SER A 80 15.92 10.52 7.92
C SER A 80 17.00 9.57 8.45
N SER A 81 17.03 8.32 7.97
CA SER A 81 17.88 7.26 8.50
C SER A 81 18.36 6.28 7.44
N GLN A 82 19.45 5.57 7.76
CA GLN A 82 19.93 4.47 6.92
C GLN A 82 18.90 3.34 6.80
N GLY A 83 18.10 3.11 7.86
CA GLY A 83 17.02 2.13 7.82
C GLY A 83 15.95 2.49 6.80
N GLU A 84 15.55 3.77 6.72
CA GLU A 84 14.64 4.25 5.68
C GLU A 84 15.24 4.06 4.29
N LEU A 85 16.49 4.47 4.10
CA LEU A 85 17.17 4.35 2.82
C LEU A 85 17.16 2.90 2.32
N TRP A 86 17.66 1.96 3.12
CA TRP A 86 17.70 0.55 2.71
C TRP A 86 16.31 -0.04 2.47
N SER A 87 15.32 0.34 3.28
CA SER A 87 13.96 -0.18 3.10
C SER A 87 13.30 0.37 1.83
N TRP A 88 13.48 1.65 1.51
CA TRP A 88 12.99 2.24 0.26
C TRP A 88 13.76 1.73 -0.96
N THR A 89 15.08 1.57 -0.86
CA THR A 89 15.89 0.95 -1.92
C THR A 89 15.41 -0.47 -2.22
N LEU A 90 15.19 -1.31 -1.19
CA LEU A 90 14.67 -2.67 -1.40
C LEU A 90 13.24 -2.67 -1.95
N PHE A 91 12.39 -1.74 -1.51
CA PHE A 91 11.05 -1.58 -2.08
C PHE A 91 11.11 -1.29 -3.59
N PHE A 92 11.85 -0.25 -4.00
CA PHE A 92 11.93 0.12 -5.41
C PHE A 92 12.73 -0.89 -6.26
N ALA A 93 13.71 -1.58 -5.67
CA ALA A 93 14.37 -2.73 -6.30
C ALA A 93 13.39 -3.88 -6.53
N GLY A 94 12.56 -4.21 -5.53
CA GLY A 94 11.48 -5.18 -5.64
C GLY A 94 10.50 -4.80 -6.74
N VAL A 95 10.01 -3.55 -6.77
CA VAL A 95 9.13 -3.02 -7.83
C VAL A 95 9.77 -3.13 -9.21
N THR A 96 11.05 -2.79 -9.35
CA THR A 96 11.77 -2.94 -10.62
C THR A 96 11.85 -4.40 -11.03
N ALA A 97 12.14 -5.30 -10.10
CA ALA A 97 12.21 -6.74 -10.34
C ALA A 97 10.83 -7.36 -10.65
N VAL A 98 9.73 -6.83 -10.10
CA VAL A 98 8.36 -7.23 -10.47
C VAL A 98 8.14 -7.05 -11.97
N ALA A 99 8.65 -5.96 -12.57
CA ALA A 99 8.47 -5.72 -13.99
C ALA A 99 9.01 -6.88 -14.84
N PHE A 100 10.17 -7.43 -14.47
CA PHE A 100 10.78 -8.56 -15.17
C PHE A 100 10.14 -9.90 -14.79
N GLY A 101 9.94 -10.14 -13.50
CA GLY A 101 9.36 -11.37 -12.97
C GLY A 101 7.94 -11.62 -13.47
N SER A 102 7.09 -10.60 -13.37
CA SER A 102 5.72 -10.63 -13.87
C SER A 102 5.67 -10.77 -15.39
N SER A 103 6.52 -10.05 -16.12
CA SER A 103 6.60 -10.22 -17.58
C SER A 103 6.99 -11.65 -17.97
N TYR A 104 7.96 -12.25 -17.27
CA TYR A 104 8.38 -13.63 -17.54
C TYR A 104 7.27 -14.63 -17.25
N TYR A 105 6.56 -14.46 -16.13
CA TYR A 105 5.38 -15.24 -15.80
C TYR A 105 4.30 -15.14 -16.86
N HIS A 106 3.96 -13.93 -17.33
CA HIS A 106 2.92 -13.75 -18.35
C HIS A 106 3.32 -14.23 -19.74
N LEU A 107 4.61 -14.28 -20.06
CA LEU A 107 5.10 -14.91 -21.28
C LEU A 107 4.89 -16.43 -21.26
N TYR A 108 5.10 -17.07 -20.11
CA TYR A 108 4.97 -18.52 -19.94
C TYR A 108 4.28 -18.85 -18.61
N PRO A 109 2.93 -18.73 -18.53
CA PRO A 109 2.21 -18.91 -17.26
C PRO A 109 2.33 -20.34 -16.73
N ASN A 110 2.94 -20.50 -15.56
CA ASN A 110 2.98 -21.73 -14.76
C ASN A 110 3.53 -21.40 -13.36
N ASP A 111 3.51 -22.38 -12.45
CA ASP A 111 4.01 -22.20 -11.08
C ASP A 111 5.49 -21.84 -10.99
N ALA A 112 6.34 -22.44 -11.82
CA ALA A 112 7.77 -22.18 -11.79
C ALA A 112 8.09 -20.74 -12.20
N THR A 113 7.37 -20.19 -13.17
CA THR A 113 7.52 -18.78 -13.57
C THR A 113 6.82 -17.83 -12.60
N LEU A 114 5.73 -18.26 -11.95
CA LEU A 114 5.01 -17.49 -10.93
C LEU A 114 5.86 -17.21 -9.67
N VAL A 115 6.81 -18.09 -9.34
CA VAL A 115 7.83 -17.82 -8.30
C VAL A 115 8.55 -16.49 -8.56
N TRP A 116 8.90 -16.23 -9.82
CA TRP A 116 9.65 -15.04 -10.22
C TRP A 116 8.79 -13.77 -10.21
N ASP A 117 7.48 -13.89 -10.35
CA ASP A 117 6.55 -12.78 -10.14
C ASP A 117 6.35 -12.49 -8.63
N ARG A 118 6.08 -13.53 -7.84
CA ARG A 118 5.78 -13.39 -6.41
C ARG A 118 6.96 -12.99 -5.55
N LEU A 119 8.16 -13.48 -5.86
CA LEU A 119 9.34 -13.21 -5.04
C LEU A 119 9.66 -11.70 -4.97
N PRO A 120 9.80 -10.95 -6.08
CA PRO A 120 9.93 -9.50 -6.07
C PRO A 120 8.78 -8.77 -5.36
N MET A 121 7.54 -9.23 -5.55
CA MET A 121 6.38 -8.66 -4.85
C MET A 121 6.50 -8.81 -3.33
N THR A 122 6.90 -9.98 -2.82
CA THR A 122 7.09 -10.18 -1.38
C THR A 122 8.20 -9.31 -0.80
N ILE A 123 9.30 -9.10 -1.54
CA ILE A 123 10.37 -8.17 -1.14
C ILE A 123 9.81 -6.75 -1.03
N ALA A 124 8.98 -6.33 -1.99
CA ALA A 124 8.35 -5.01 -1.96
C ALA A 124 7.38 -4.84 -0.77
N PHE A 125 6.49 -5.81 -0.54
CA PHE A 125 5.53 -5.74 0.58
C PHE A 125 6.21 -5.76 1.95
N THR A 126 7.21 -6.62 2.12
CA THR A 126 7.94 -6.73 3.39
C THR A 126 8.79 -5.48 3.65
N SER A 127 9.36 -4.89 2.60
CA SER A 127 10.07 -3.61 2.68
C SER A 127 9.14 -2.45 3.05
N ILE A 128 7.96 -2.33 2.43
CA ILE A 128 6.95 -1.34 2.82
C ILE A 128 6.53 -1.52 4.28
N MET A 129 6.34 -2.76 4.75
CA MET A 129 5.99 -3.01 6.14
C MET A 129 7.09 -2.49 7.09
N ALA A 130 8.36 -2.74 6.77
CA ALA A 130 9.49 -2.22 7.54
C ALA A 130 9.50 -0.68 7.54
N ILE A 131 9.34 -0.03 6.37
CA ILE A 131 9.21 1.43 6.25
C ILE A 131 8.10 1.94 7.17
N PHE A 132 6.95 1.29 7.13
CA PHE A 132 5.79 1.73 7.88
C PHE A 132 6.03 1.63 9.39
N ILE A 133 6.72 0.59 9.86
CA ILE A 133 7.16 0.47 11.26
C ILE A 133 8.15 1.59 11.62
N ILE A 134 9.08 1.92 10.73
CA ILE A 134 10.03 3.04 10.92
C ILE A 134 9.28 4.37 11.10
N GLU A 135 8.34 4.66 10.20
CA GLU A 135 7.63 5.95 10.17
C GLU A 135 6.59 6.12 11.28
N ARG A 136 6.05 5.03 11.84
CA ARG A 136 4.90 5.07 12.77
C ARG A 136 5.20 4.60 14.17
N VAL A 137 6.14 3.67 14.34
CA VAL A 137 6.35 2.99 15.61
C VAL A 137 7.68 3.37 16.23
N ASP A 138 8.78 2.98 15.59
CA ASP A 138 10.13 3.22 16.06
C ASP A 138 11.13 2.96 14.93
N GLU A 139 12.01 3.93 14.70
CA GLU A 139 13.00 3.90 13.63
C GLU A 139 13.96 2.70 13.76
N ARG A 140 14.48 2.46 14.95
CA ARG A 140 15.47 1.39 15.20
C ARG A 140 14.84 0.01 15.10
N ALA A 141 13.64 -0.16 15.65
CA ALA A 141 12.90 -1.42 15.56
C ALA A 141 12.50 -1.73 14.12
N GLY A 142 12.04 -0.72 13.37
CA GLY A 142 11.69 -0.85 11.96
C GLY A 142 12.90 -1.23 11.10
N ALA A 143 14.03 -0.54 11.26
CA ALA A 143 15.28 -0.87 10.55
C ALA A 143 15.75 -2.32 10.84
N LYS A 144 15.66 -2.76 12.10
CA LYS A 144 16.01 -4.14 12.49
C LYS A 144 15.01 -5.18 11.99
N SER A 145 13.77 -4.78 11.72
CA SER A 145 12.73 -5.68 11.19
C SER A 145 12.88 -5.96 9.70
N LEU A 146 13.60 -5.13 8.95
CA LEU A 146 13.76 -5.23 7.50
C LEU A 146 14.27 -6.62 7.07
N ALA A 147 15.44 -7.03 7.57
CA ALA A 147 16.03 -8.30 7.18
C ALA A 147 15.16 -9.51 7.57
N PRO A 148 14.64 -9.64 8.80
CA PRO A 148 13.70 -10.70 9.16
C PRO A 148 12.45 -10.74 8.28
N LEU A 149 11.85 -9.59 7.97
CA LEU A 149 10.65 -9.51 7.14
C LEU A 149 10.93 -9.95 5.70
N VAL A 150 12.00 -9.47 5.09
CA VAL A 150 12.40 -9.84 3.72
C VAL A 150 12.72 -11.33 3.63
N ILE A 151 13.46 -11.88 4.61
CA ILE A 151 13.76 -13.31 4.68
C ILE A 151 12.47 -14.12 4.82
N ALA A 152 11.57 -13.71 5.72
CA ALA A 152 10.27 -14.37 5.88
C ALA A 152 9.43 -14.32 4.59
N GLY A 153 9.44 -13.19 3.87
CA GLY A 153 8.81 -13.06 2.55
C GLY A 153 9.37 -14.05 1.53
N ALA A 154 10.70 -14.10 1.38
CA ALA A 154 11.34 -15.03 0.46
C ALA A 154 11.08 -16.51 0.84
N LEU A 155 11.21 -16.85 2.13
CA LEU A 155 10.90 -18.19 2.64
C LEU A 155 9.44 -18.58 2.42
N SER A 156 8.50 -17.62 2.45
CA SER A 156 7.09 -17.91 2.17
C SER A 156 6.87 -18.39 0.73
N ILE A 157 7.64 -17.85 -0.23
CA ILE A 157 7.59 -18.27 -1.64
C ILE A 157 8.26 -19.62 -1.83
N LEU A 158 9.44 -19.82 -1.21
CA LEU A 158 10.13 -21.10 -1.28
C LEU A 158 9.28 -22.22 -0.66
N TYR A 159 8.63 -21.95 0.46
CA TYR A 159 7.70 -22.87 1.11
C TYR A 159 6.55 -23.22 0.17
N TRP A 160 5.88 -22.22 -0.41
CA TRP A 160 4.81 -22.45 -1.38
C TRP A 160 5.31 -23.29 -2.56
N SER A 161 6.45 -22.95 -3.16
CA SER A 161 6.98 -23.67 -4.34
C SER A 161 7.33 -25.13 -4.08
N TYR A 162 7.60 -25.51 -2.84
CA TYR A 162 8.01 -26.87 -2.47
C TYR A 162 6.87 -27.70 -1.90
N PHE A 163 6.01 -27.08 -1.07
CA PHE A 163 4.93 -27.76 -0.35
C PHE A 163 3.54 -27.54 -0.98
N ASP A 164 3.44 -26.72 -2.02
CA ASP A 164 2.19 -26.29 -2.65
C ASP A 164 1.18 -25.77 -1.60
N ASP A 165 1.63 -24.82 -0.79
CA ASP A 165 0.80 -24.22 0.26
C ASP A 165 0.99 -22.70 0.31
N LEU A 166 -0.07 -21.99 -0.07
CA LEU A 166 -0.10 -20.54 -0.19
C LEU A 166 -0.24 -19.80 1.14
N ARG A 167 -0.58 -20.48 2.25
CA ARG A 167 -0.92 -19.80 3.51
C ARG A 167 0.15 -18.84 4.03
N PRO A 168 1.46 -19.18 4.06
CA PRO A 168 2.49 -18.23 4.49
C PRO A 168 2.60 -17.02 3.57
N TYR A 169 2.50 -17.23 2.25
CA TYR A 169 2.51 -16.16 1.25
C TYR A 169 1.28 -15.24 1.40
N ALA A 170 0.10 -15.82 1.61
CA ALA A 170 -1.14 -15.07 1.84
C ALA A 170 -1.04 -14.14 3.04
N VAL A 171 -0.38 -14.57 4.12
CA VAL A 171 -0.09 -13.69 5.28
C VAL A 171 0.80 -12.52 4.87
N VAL A 172 1.89 -12.78 4.16
CA VAL A 172 2.82 -11.73 3.68
C VAL A 172 2.14 -10.76 2.72
N GLN A 173 1.21 -11.24 1.90
CA GLN A 173 0.49 -10.42 0.93
C GLN A 173 -0.62 -9.59 1.58
N PHE A 174 -1.52 -10.22 2.36
CA PHE A 174 -2.75 -9.57 2.81
C PHE A 174 -2.63 -8.84 4.15
N VAL A 175 -1.73 -9.26 5.05
CA VAL A 175 -1.57 -8.55 6.35
C VAL A 175 -1.15 -7.09 6.14
N PRO A 176 -0.15 -6.76 5.29
CA PRO A 176 0.17 -5.37 4.99
C PRO A 176 -1.00 -4.56 4.47
N CYS A 177 -1.84 -5.14 3.61
CA CYS A 177 -2.99 -4.46 3.00
C CYS A 177 -4.03 -4.00 4.02
N ILE A 178 -4.13 -4.67 5.16
CA ILE A 178 -5.05 -4.30 6.25
C ILE A 178 -4.32 -3.45 7.29
N ALA A 179 -3.13 -3.88 7.69
CA ALA A 179 -2.39 -3.27 8.78
C ALA A 179 -1.95 -1.84 8.43
N ILE A 180 -1.48 -1.59 7.20
CA ILE A 180 -1.01 -0.27 6.78
C ILE A 180 -2.14 0.77 6.82
N PRO A 181 -3.32 0.56 6.21
CA PRO A 181 -4.41 1.54 6.29
C PRO A 181 -4.89 1.78 7.73
N VAL A 182 -5.10 0.72 8.50
CA VAL A 182 -5.57 0.83 9.89
C VAL A 182 -4.59 1.64 10.71
N MET A 183 -3.30 1.31 10.65
CA MET A 183 -2.30 2.04 11.38
C MET A 183 -2.08 3.46 10.81
N ALA A 184 -2.25 3.69 9.51
CA ALA A 184 -2.12 5.03 8.92
C ALA A 184 -3.21 5.99 9.42
N ILE A 185 -4.40 5.45 9.74
CA ILE A 185 -5.52 6.19 10.32
C ILE A 185 -5.30 6.45 11.80
N VAL A 186 -4.86 5.43 12.55
CA VAL A 186 -4.82 5.44 14.02
C VAL A 186 -3.52 6.02 14.58
N ILE A 187 -2.37 5.73 13.96
CA ILE A 187 -1.05 6.09 14.47
C ILE A 187 -0.59 7.41 13.84
N PRO A 188 -0.21 8.42 14.65
CA PRO A 188 0.32 9.67 14.13
C PRO A 188 1.52 9.47 13.21
N PRO A 189 1.58 10.13 12.05
CA PRO A 189 2.71 10.02 11.15
C PRO A 189 3.92 10.82 11.65
N MET A 190 5.12 10.35 11.31
CA MET A 190 6.34 11.16 11.40
C MET A 190 6.40 12.25 10.31
N TYR A 191 5.80 11.97 9.14
CA TYR A 191 5.86 12.81 7.95
C TYR A 191 4.50 13.36 7.52
N THR A 192 4.52 14.51 6.84
CA THR A 192 3.33 15.06 6.17
C THR A 192 2.88 14.15 5.03
N HIS A 193 1.70 14.43 4.45
CA HIS A 193 1.14 13.68 3.31
C HIS A 193 0.84 12.19 3.59
N SER A 194 0.62 11.83 4.87
CA SER A 194 0.20 10.48 5.28
C SER A 194 -1.04 9.93 4.55
N SER A 195 -1.88 10.77 3.94
CA SER A 195 -3.03 10.33 3.15
C SER A 195 -2.63 9.54 1.89
N TYR A 196 -1.40 9.69 1.40
CA TYR A 196 -0.90 8.93 0.25
C TYR A 196 -0.80 7.43 0.53
N TRP A 197 -0.58 7.03 1.79
CA TRP A 197 -0.67 5.63 2.20
C TRP A 197 -2.07 5.04 1.97
N LEU A 198 -3.13 5.85 2.13
CA LEU A 198 -4.51 5.43 1.87
C LEU A 198 -4.81 5.36 0.37
N TRP A 199 -4.27 6.29 -0.42
CA TRP A 199 -4.35 6.22 -1.89
C TRP A 199 -3.66 4.96 -2.42
N ALA A 200 -2.43 4.70 -1.96
CA ALA A 200 -1.69 3.49 -2.29
C ALA A 200 -2.49 2.22 -1.94
N ALA A 201 -3.08 2.16 -0.74
CA ALA A 201 -3.93 1.03 -0.35
C ALA A 201 -5.19 0.91 -1.21
N GLY A 202 -5.83 2.03 -1.57
CA GLY A 202 -7.00 2.05 -2.44
C GLY A 202 -6.71 1.51 -3.84
N PHE A 203 -5.60 1.92 -4.46
CA PHE A 203 -5.17 1.42 -5.76
C PHE A 203 -4.78 -0.06 -5.71
N TYR A 204 -4.15 -0.52 -4.62
CA TYR A 204 -3.87 -1.94 -4.45
C TYR A 204 -5.15 -2.78 -4.31
N LEU A 205 -6.12 -2.29 -3.54
CA LEU A 205 -7.41 -2.96 -3.40
C LEU A 205 -8.16 -3.01 -4.73
N LEU A 206 -8.13 -1.91 -5.49
CA LEU A 206 -8.70 -1.86 -6.84
C LEU A 206 -8.05 -2.90 -7.76
N ALA A 207 -6.72 -3.01 -7.75
CA ALA A 207 -6.01 -4.03 -8.52
C ALA A 207 -6.45 -5.46 -8.14
N LYS A 208 -6.71 -5.74 -6.86
CA LYS A 208 -7.22 -7.05 -6.42
C LYS A 208 -8.65 -7.33 -6.89
N VAL A 209 -9.49 -6.30 -6.96
CA VAL A 209 -10.84 -6.43 -7.54
C VAL A 209 -10.75 -6.69 -9.05
N GLU A 210 -9.87 -5.99 -9.75
CA GLU A 210 -9.64 -6.17 -11.19
C GLU A 210 -9.05 -7.55 -11.53
N GLU A 211 -8.16 -8.07 -10.68
CA GLU A 211 -7.64 -9.45 -10.75
C GLU A 211 -8.77 -10.48 -10.65
N ALA A 212 -9.64 -10.34 -9.64
CA ALA A 212 -10.77 -11.25 -9.45
C ALA A 212 -11.84 -11.13 -10.56
N ALA A 213 -11.93 -9.95 -11.19
CA ALA A 213 -12.88 -9.65 -12.25
C ALA A 213 -12.26 -9.71 -13.65
N ASP A 214 -11.16 -10.45 -13.85
CA ASP A 214 -10.41 -10.48 -15.12
C ASP A 214 -11.30 -10.75 -16.35
N LYS A 215 -11.98 -11.91 -16.36
CA LYS A 215 -12.88 -12.33 -17.44
C LYS A 215 -14.12 -11.41 -17.56
N PRO A 216 -14.83 -11.04 -16.47
CA PRO A 216 -15.92 -10.06 -16.54
C PRO A 216 -15.53 -8.72 -17.16
N ILE A 217 -14.40 -8.14 -16.74
CA ILE A 217 -13.91 -6.85 -17.26
C ILE A 217 -13.57 -7.00 -18.74
N TYR A 218 -12.87 -8.07 -19.12
CA TYR A 218 -12.51 -8.30 -20.51
C TYR A 218 -13.74 -8.37 -21.43
N LYS A 219 -14.82 -9.03 -20.96
CA LYS A 219 -16.10 -9.05 -21.68
C LYS A 219 -16.75 -7.67 -21.77
N TRP A 220 -16.73 -6.89 -20.68
CA TRP A 220 -17.33 -5.56 -20.62
C TRP A 220 -16.60 -4.53 -21.46
N THR A 221 -15.28 -4.65 -21.60
CA THR A 221 -14.46 -3.79 -22.44
C THR A 221 -14.50 -4.19 -23.91
N HIS A 222 -15.39 -5.11 -24.31
CA HIS A 222 -15.45 -5.67 -25.66
C HIS A 222 -14.10 -6.26 -26.10
N GLU A 223 -13.46 -6.99 -25.19
CA GLU A 223 -12.17 -7.63 -25.41
C GLU A 223 -11.04 -6.63 -25.72
N ILE A 224 -11.17 -5.35 -25.37
CA ILE A 224 -10.10 -4.37 -25.62
C ILE A 224 -9.01 -4.51 -24.54
N VAL A 225 -9.40 -4.56 -23.25
CA VAL A 225 -8.47 -4.65 -22.10
C VAL A 225 -9.05 -5.59 -21.03
N SER A 226 -8.22 -6.49 -20.49
CA SER A 226 -8.61 -7.42 -19.44
C SER A 226 -8.48 -6.83 -18.03
N GLY A 227 -9.16 -7.42 -17.05
CA GLY A 227 -9.01 -6.98 -15.66
C GLY A 227 -7.59 -7.20 -15.15
N HIS A 228 -6.90 -8.25 -15.58
CA HIS A 228 -5.52 -8.51 -15.20
C HIS A 228 -4.54 -7.48 -15.78
N THR A 229 -4.80 -6.97 -16.98
CA THR A 229 -4.05 -5.83 -17.53
C THR A 229 -4.27 -4.57 -16.68
N LEU A 230 -5.54 -4.27 -16.31
CA LEU A 230 -5.85 -3.12 -15.46
C LEU A 230 -5.22 -3.25 -14.06
N LYS A 231 -5.25 -4.45 -13.48
CA LYS A 231 -4.60 -4.78 -12.21
C LYS A 231 -3.15 -4.34 -12.20
N HIS A 232 -2.37 -4.64 -13.24
CA HIS A 232 -0.96 -4.21 -13.30
C HIS A 232 -0.84 -2.69 -13.29
N LEU A 233 -1.66 -1.99 -14.06
CA LEU A 233 -1.64 -0.52 -14.12
C LEU A 233 -2.05 0.10 -12.77
N CYS A 234 -3.11 -0.40 -12.13
CA CYS A 234 -3.55 0.04 -10.81
C CYS A 234 -2.52 -0.27 -9.73
N ALA A 235 -1.92 -1.46 -9.75
CA ALA A 235 -0.86 -1.82 -8.81
C ALA A 235 0.41 -0.98 -9.04
N ALA A 236 0.74 -0.59 -10.26
CA ALA A 236 1.86 0.30 -10.57
C ALA A 236 1.64 1.74 -10.03
N MET A 237 0.39 2.15 -9.78
CA MET A 237 0.13 3.42 -9.12
C MET A 237 0.57 3.44 -7.65
N VAL A 238 0.65 2.28 -6.99
CA VAL A 238 1.11 2.17 -5.59
C VAL A 238 2.50 2.81 -5.41
N PRO A 239 3.57 2.37 -6.10
CA PRO A 239 4.88 3.00 -5.99
C PRO A 239 4.89 4.44 -6.51
N VAL A 240 4.00 4.83 -7.45
CA VAL A 240 3.88 6.24 -7.91
C VAL A 240 3.42 7.14 -6.77
N PHE A 241 2.33 6.79 -6.08
CA PHE A 241 1.84 7.59 -4.96
C PHE A 241 2.86 7.64 -3.83
N LEU A 242 3.55 6.53 -3.55
CA LEU A 242 4.61 6.53 -2.53
C LEU A 242 5.80 7.39 -2.94
N ALA A 243 6.25 7.35 -4.20
CA ALA A 243 7.32 8.23 -4.69
C ALA A 243 6.91 9.72 -4.64
N LEU A 244 5.67 10.05 -4.99
CA LEU A 244 5.13 11.42 -4.88
C LEU A 244 5.04 11.88 -3.42
N MET A 245 4.63 10.99 -2.52
CA MET A 245 4.65 11.25 -1.08
C MET A 245 6.08 11.55 -0.62
N LEU A 246 7.05 10.72 -0.98
CA LEU A 246 8.46 10.92 -0.65
C LEU A 246 9.03 12.24 -1.18
N ALA A 247 8.66 12.63 -2.40
CA ALA A 247 9.11 13.88 -3.00
C ALA A 247 8.54 15.13 -2.32
N LYS A 248 7.33 15.03 -1.76
CA LYS A 248 6.60 16.18 -1.18
C LYS A 248 6.62 16.23 0.35
N ARG A 249 7.02 15.13 1.01
CA ARG A 249 6.93 15.03 2.47
C ARG A 249 7.93 15.96 3.18
N THR A 250 7.51 16.37 4.36
CA THR A 250 8.29 17.09 5.36
C THR A 250 8.02 16.45 6.72
N ILE A 251 8.85 16.74 7.73
CA ILE A 251 8.59 16.29 9.11
C ILE A 251 7.28 16.95 9.59
N GLU A 252 6.38 16.16 10.17
CA GLU A 252 5.12 16.62 10.77
C GLU A 252 5.35 16.95 12.26
N PRO A 253 5.44 18.24 12.64
CA PRO A 253 5.82 18.63 13.99
C PRO A 253 4.73 18.33 15.03
N GLU A 254 3.46 18.44 14.66
CA GLU A 254 2.34 18.30 15.60
C GLU A 254 1.99 16.84 15.92
N ARG A 255 2.50 15.87 15.13
CA ARG A 255 2.22 14.42 15.25
C ARG A 255 0.76 14.10 15.61
N VAL A 256 -0.18 14.56 14.77
CA VAL A 256 -1.62 14.30 14.91
C VAL A 256 -2.06 13.22 13.93
N SER A 257 -2.79 12.19 14.41
CA SER A 257 -3.33 11.11 13.57
C SER A 257 -4.42 11.60 12.61
N LEU A 258 -4.65 10.88 11.50
CA LEU A 258 -5.75 11.19 10.58
C LEU A 258 -7.11 11.08 11.27
N LEU A 259 -7.29 10.09 12.15
CA LEU A 259 -8.50 9.93 12.96
C LEU A 259 -8.80 11.19 13.79
N GLN A 260 -7.79 11.75 14.46
CA GLN A 260 -7.94 12.98 15.24
C GLN A 260 -8.27 14.18 14.34
N LYS A 261 -7.55 14.35 13.22
CA LYS A 261 -7.81 15.42 12.25
C LYS A 261 -9.26 15.36 11.73
N TRP A 262 -9.75 14.16 11.41
CA TRP A 262 -11.13 13.97 10.96
C TRP A 262 -12.16 14.20 12.05
N LYS A 263 -11.91 13.77 13.30
CA LYS A 263 -12.79 14.06 14.44
C LYS A 263 -12.94 15.55 14.69
N VAL A 264 -11.83 16.30 14.69
CA VAL A 264 -11.86 17.76 14.85
C VAL A 264 -12.66 18.40 13.73
N LYS A 265 -12.37 18.03 12.47
CA LYS A 265 -13.09 18.55 11.30
C LYS A 265 -14.60 18.26 11.37
N LEU A 266 -14.99 17.06 11.80
CA LEU A 266 -16.40 16.67 11.96
C LEU A 266 -17.09 17.52 13.03
N ILE A 267 -16.43 17.78 14.16
CA ILE A 267 -16.95 18.65 15.22
C ILE A 267 -17.12 20.08 14.71
N THR A 268 -16.12 20.64 14.04
CA THR A 268 -16.19 22.00 13.47
C THR A 268 -17.32 22.14 12.45
N VAL A 269 -17.53 21.15 11.57
CA VAL A 269 -18.64 21.16 10.60
C VAL A 269 -20.00 21.04 11.30
N ARG A 270 -20.09 20.27 12.39
CA ARG A 270 -21.31 20.17 13.19
C ARG A 270 -21.63 21.48 13.91
N GLU A 271 -20.62 22.16 14.45
CA GLU A 271 -20.76 23.47 15.09
C GLU A 271 -21.15 24.57 14.10
N SER A 272 -20.56 24.57 12.89
CA SER A 272 -20.94 25.54 11.85
C SER A 272 -22.39 25.36 11.40
N ARG A 273 -22.82 24.12 11.16
CA ARG A 273 -24.23 23.81 10.84
C ARG A 273 -25.19 24.17 11.97
N SER A 274 -24.77 24.02 13.23
CA SER A 274 -25.59 24.41 14.38
C SER A 274 -25.70 25.93 14.52
N LYS A 275 -24.70 26.70 14.11
CA LYS A 275 -24.75 28.17 14.09
C LYS A 275 -25.66 28.69 12.97
N ASP A 276 -25.58 28.10 11.78
CA ASP A 276 -26.45 28.47 10.65
C ASP A 276 -27.94 28.11 10.88
N GLY A 277 -28.22 27.12 11.75
CA GLY A 277 -29.57 26.75 12.16
C GLY A 277 -30.18 27.62 13.28
N ASN A 278 -29.40 28.46 13.95
CA ASN A 278 -29.81 29.28 15.09
C ASN A 278 -29.84 30.79 14.82
N THR A 279 -29.66 31.22 13.56
CA THR A 279 -29.85 32.61 13.14
C THR A 279 -31.35 32.95 13.12
N ILE A 280 -31.90 33.32 14.27
CA ILE A 280 -33.14 34.10 14.36
C ILE A 280 -32.74 35.56 14.15
N ASP A 281 -33.13 36.14 13.01
CA ASP A 281 -32.99 37.57 12.73
C ASP A 281 -33.82 38.38 13.74
N VAL A 282 -33.18 38.84 14.82
CA VAL A 282 -33.78 39.83 15.72
C VAL A 282 -33.54 41.21 15.13
N ASN A 283 -34.51 41.70 14.36
CA ASN A 283 -34.49 43.02 13.76
C ASN A 283 -34.87 44.08 14.82
N CYS A 284 -33.88 44.69 15.47
CA CYS A 284 -34.09 45.81 16.38
C CYS A 284 -34.14 47.14 15.60
N ASN A 285 -35.35 47.63 15.32
CA ASN A 285 -35.57 49.00 14.83
C ASN A 285 -35.28 50.01 15.95
N TYR A 286 -34.30 50.89 15.74
CA TYR A 286 -34.14 52.11 16.53
C TYR A 286 -34.70 53.30 15.74
N SER A 287 -35.77 53.91 16.25
CA SER A 287 -36.31 55.18 15.76
C SER A 287 -35.42 56.33 16.21
N VAL A 288 -34.73 56.98 15.28
CA VAL A 288 -33.95 58.21 15.53
C VAL A 288 -34.92 59.40 15.59
N VAL A 289 -34.93 60.11 16.73
CA VAL A 289 -35.67 61.37 16.92
C VAL A 289 -34.80 62.52 16.43
N SER A 290 -35.35 63.34 15.53
CA SER A 290 -34.74 64.52 14.94
C SER A 290 -34.62 65.66 15.96
N THR A 291 -33.44 66.28 16.07
CA THR A 291 -33.29 67.60 16.71
C THR A 291 -32.90 68.64 15.67
N THR A 292 -33.82 69.56 15.45
CA THR A 292 -33.69 70.79 14.66
C THR A 292 -32.64 71.72 15.25
N SER A 293 -31.86 72.35 14.36
CA SER A 293 -30.90 73.41 14.61
C SER A 293 -31.58 74.77 14.77
N GLU A 294 -31.26 75.52 15.83
CA GLU A 294 -31.41 76.98 15.85
C GLU A 294 -30.16 77.64 16.46
N GLN A 295 -29.54 78.45 15.60
CA GLN A 295 -28.66 79.63 15.76
C GLN A 295 -27.39 79.56 16.63
#